data_AF-A0A9P7CMN3-F1
#
_entry.id   AF-A0A9P7CMN3-F1
#
_cell.length_a   1.000
_cell.length_b   1.000
_cell.length_c   1.000
_cell.angle_alpha   90.00
_cell.angle_beta   90.00
_cell.angle_gamma   90.00
#
_symmetry.space_group_name_H-M   'P 1'
#
loop_
_entity.id
_entity.type
_entity.pdbx_description
1 polymer ?
#
loop_
_entity_poly.entity_id
_entity_poly.type
_entity_poly.pdbx_seq_one_letter_code
_entity_poly.pdbx_strand_id
1 'polypeptide(L)'
;MYCCPSCDLDFELFDEIKIHLEEFHYATKNTNSVVMEDTMQIRNKNQSSSSYDDKFMVQGSDGSDSCSYPISMNDNSIECTTSRPIVDLNNQHVVRTDIGACLDRKLIIPPAQNDRYIVKGFDVSNAFYNFQYAVNLKIDQGDSLTFESHVQHVLALSSILLLKPRHVHEDIIAHISHDIMQQIIEELYERYQVNIYRNPIHLLTIILRMFDDLRMQQIDKDEITGRLFLLKNDLSPMEFRIAKSIALLIQKLPMDTTVNDECRASPSITINQDRPDACITALNGAVWGTGHGFGEVKCFSQAENKFAVAKDLIRLGHLSKNAIDIHNMNGVLVFQVVGRHVFFYLTKLMHDGLYIMLEIDKIELPASVYSLPTYIAQAHRLLNVISIYQQCIPCNNDTKDMLHSRKRKTYDIENTVVLKTRNRKRPSITTYRHQ
;
A
#
# COMPACT_ATOMS: atom_id res chain seq x y z
N MET A 1 21.55 -24.97 20.57
CA MET A 1 22.57 -24.69 19.54
C MET A 1 21.88 -23.96 18.38
N TYR A 2 22.18 -22.69 18.23
CA TYR A 2 21.62 -21.79 17.23
C TYR A 2 22.69 -21.51 16.18
N CYS A 3 22.42 -21.81 14.91
CA CYS A 3 23.39 -21.65 13.84
C CYS A 3 23.15 -20.32 13.11
N CYS A 4 24.21 -19.53 12.89
CA CYS A 4 24.13 -18.30 12.12
C CYS A 4 24.00 -18.64 10.62
N PRO A 5 22.92 -18.21 9.94
CA PRO A 5 22.65 -18.56 8.53
C PRO A 5 23.59 -17.87 7.54
N SER A 6 24.45 -16.96 8.02
CA SER A 6 25.32 -16.13 7.18
C SER A 6 26.80 -16.54 7.26
N CYS A 7 27.22 -17.27 8.29
CA CYS A 7 28.63 -17.68 8.45
C CYS A 7 28.83 -19.05 9.14
N ASP A 8 27.77 -19.85 9.27
CA ASP A 8 27.80 -21.23 9.80
C ASP A 8 28.48 -21.38 11.18
N LEU A 9 28.41 -20.34 12.02
CA LEU A 9 28.84 -20.38 13.41
C LEU A 9 27.69 -20.83 14.32
N ASP A 10 27.99 -21.73 15.25
CA ASP A 10 27.04 -22.26 16.22
C ASP A 10 27.19 -21.58 17.58
N PHE A 11 26.05 -21.23 18.18
CA PHE A 11 25.95 -20.57 19.49
C PHE A 11 25.12 -21.43 20.46
N GLU A 12 25.48 -21.44 21.73
CA GLU A 12 24.75 -22.24 22.72
C GLU A 12 23.46 -21.55 23.15
N LEU A 13 23.49 -20.21 23.26
CA LEU A 13 22.38 -19.38 23.71
C LEU A 13 21.83 -18.49 22.59
N PHE A 14 20.53 -18.19 22.67
CA PHE A 14 19.85 -17.33 21.68
C PHE A 14 20.36 -15.88 21.72
N ASP A 15 20.75 -15.37 22.88
CA ASP A 15 21.25 -14.00 23.01
C ASP A 15 22.61 -13.83 22.32
N GLU A 16 23.43 -14.88 22.26
CA GLU A 16 24.74 -14.87 21.61
C GLU A 16 24.60 -14.76 20.08
N ILE A 17 23.69 -15.55 19.48
CA ILE A 17 23.43 -15.45 18.02
C ILE A 17 22.82 -14.08 17.67
N LYS A 18 22.02 -13.49 18.56
CA LYS A 18 21.43 -12.16 18.35
C LYS A 18 22.51 -11.07 18.32
N ILE A 19 23.41 -11.06 19.30
CA ILE A 19 24.54 -10.12 19.35
C ILE A 19 25.42 -10.30 18.11
N HIS A 20 25.73 -11.55 17.76
CA HIS A 20 26.53 -11.86 16.58
C HIS A 20 25.89 -11.35 15.27
N LEU A 21 24.58 -11.53 15.10
CA LEU A 21 23.86 -11.02 13.94
C LEU A 21 23.87 -9.48 13.90
N GLU A 22 23.67 -8.83 15.05
CA GLU A 22 23.66 -7.37 15.16
C GLU A 22 25.03 -6.74 14.85
N GLU A 23 26.11 -7.31 15.38
CA GLU A 23 27.47 -6.78 15.23
C GLU A 23 28.10 -7.08 13.86
N PHE A 24 27.88 -8.29 13.31
CA PHE A 24 28.64 -8.76 12.15
C PHE A 24 27.83 -8.81 10.84
N HIS A 25 26.51 -8.89 10.93
CA HIS A 25 25.65 -9.03 9.74
C HIS A 25 24.68 -7.87 9.53
N TYR A 26 24.29 -7.15 10.59
CA TYR A 26 23.37 -6.01 10.52
C TYR A 26 24.04 -4.63 10.65
N ALA A 27 25.33 -4.56 10.96
CA ALA A 27 26.07 -3.31 11.04
C ALA A 27 26.48 -2.76 9.66
N THR A 28 25.52 -2.34 8.83
CA THR A 28 25.76 -1.36 7.75
C THR A 28 24.53 -0.51 7.48
N LYS A 29 24.42 0.64 8.16
CA LYS A 29 23.80 1.88 7.65
C LYS A 29 24.04 3.06 8.60
N ASN A 30 25.31 3.47 8.71
CA ASN A 30 25.70 4.88 8.87
C ASN A 30 27.23 4.95 8.94
N THR A 31 27.87 5.30 7.81
CA THR A 31 28.86 6.38 7.68
C THR A 31 29.53 6.30 6.30
N ASN A 32 29.45 7.39 5.54
CA ASN A 32 30.36 7.66 4.43
C ASN A 32 31.77 7.92 4.98
N SER A 33 32.80 7.27 4.41
CA SER A 33 33.98 7.91 3.77
C SER A 33 35.27 7.07 3.82
N VAL A 34 35.85 6.84 2.64
CA VAL A 34 37.30 6.81 2.30
C VAL A 34 38.15 5.53 2.56
N VAL A 35 38.43 4.84 1.45
CA VAL A 35 39.71 4.28 0.91
C VAL A 35 40.85 3.89 1.89
N MET A 36 41.28 2.61 1.91
CA MET A 36 42.56 2.12 1.37
C MET A 36 42.81 0.61 1.64
N GLU A 37 43.68 0.05 0.80
CA GLU A 37 44.02 -1.35 0.54
C GLU A 37 44.77 -2.10 1.66
N ASP A 38 44.72 -3.43 1.48
CA ASP A 38 45.84 -4.38 1.55
C ASP A 38 46.05 -5.34 2.75
N THR A 39 46.32 -6.58 2.30
CA THR A 39 47.11 -7.68 2.88
C THR A 39 46.46 -8.77 3.74
N MET A 40 46.41 -9.96 3.11
CA MET A 40 46.55 -11.29 3.71
C MET A 40 47.65 -11.35 4.78
N GLN A 41 47.46 -12.16 5.84
CA GLN A 41 48.40 -13.25 6.17
C GLN A 41 47.91 -14.25 7.23
N ILE A 42 48.41 -15.46 7.03
CA ILE A 42 48.21 -16.78 7.65
C ILE A 42 48.97 -16.93 8.99
N ARG A 43 48.40 -17.61 10.00
CA ARG A 43 48.94 -18.70 10.89
C ARG A 43 48.33 -18.62 12.30
N ASN A 44 47.61 -19.64 12.81
CA ASN A 44 48.00 -20.97 13.31
C ASN A 44 48.62 -20.99 14.73
N LYS A 45 48.05 -21.88 15.56
CA LYS A 45 48.58 -22.58 16.77
C LYS A 45 48.26 -22.08 18.20
N ASN A 46 47.48 -22.95 18.86
CA ASN A 46 47.81 -23.75 20.06
C ASN A 46 47.58 -23.20 21.48
N GLN A 47 46.66 -23.92 22.15
CA GLN A 47 46.82 -24.72 23.38
C GLN A 47 46.84 -24.09 24.78
N SER A 48 46.28 -24.91 25.68
CA SER A 48 46.42 -25.04 27.15
C SER A 48 45.54 -24.11 28.00
N SER A 49 44.57 -24.55 28.83
CA SER A 49 44.37 -25.66 29.80
C SER A 49 44.59 -25.26 31.26
N SER A 50 43.79 -25.86 32.15
CA SER A 50 43.75 -25.85 33.63
C SER A 50 42.78 -24.81 34.24
N SER A 51 41.73 -25.14 35.02
CA SER A 51 41.40 -26.14 36.07
C SER A 51 41.64 -25.67 37.51
N TYR A 52 40.64 -25.96 38.35
CA TYR A 52 40.54 -25.95 39.83
C TYR A 52 39.81 -24.75 40.49
N ASP A 53 38.58 -25.05 40.97
CA ASP A 53 38.10 -25.12 42.37
C ASP A 53 38.82 -24.24 43.42
N ASP A 54 38.20 -23.67 44.47
CA ASP A 54 37.17 -24.22 45.36
C ASP A 54 36.68 -23.12 46.35
N LYS A 55 35.43 -23.25 46.82
CA LYS A 55 34.82 -22.90 48.15
C LYS A 55 34.96 -21.53 48.85
N PHE A 56 33.81 -20.96 49.26
CA PHE A 56 33.23 -20.93 50.66
C PHE A 56 32.01 -19.97 50.69
N MET A 57 30.75 -20.46 50.77
CA MET A 57 29.87 -20.58 51.95
C MET A 57 29.54 -19.28 52.73
N VAL A 58 28.26 -18.82 52.69
CA VAL A 58 27.22 -18.90 53.78
C VAL A 58 27.02 -17.50 54.41
N GLN A 59 25.86 -16.93 54.78
CA GLN A 59 24.45 -17.31 55.05
C GLN A 59 23.61 -16.00 54.93
N GLY A 60 22.36 -16.02 54.45
CA GLY A 60 21.12 -15.90 55.27
C GLY A 60 20.68 -14.43 55.44
N SER A 61 19.42 -13.99 55.41
CA SER A 61 18.09 -14.62 55.35
C SER A 61 17.06 -13.47 55.35
N ASP A 62 15.97 -13.67 54.60
CA ASP A 62 14.56 -13.30 54.86
C ASP A 62 14.15 -11.93 55.44
N GLY A 63 13.11 -11.35 54.83
CA GLY A 63 12.30 -10.29 55.42
C GLY A 63 11.25 -9.74 54.46
N SER A 64 10.06 -10.33 54.52
CA SER A 64 8.82 -9.90 53.87
C SER A 64 8.25 -8.59 54.44
N ASP A 65 7.30 -8.01 53.70
CA ASP A 65 6.12 -7.21 54.13
C ASP A 65 5.99 -5.94 53.26
N SER A 66 5.04 -5.88 52.33
CA SER A 66 3.60 -5.68 52.45
C SER A 66 3.18 -4.19 52.43
N CYS A 67 2.19 -3.94 51.55
CA CYS A 67 1.06 -3.03 51.75
C CYS A 67 1.21 -1.49 51.60
N SER A 68 0.45 -0.99 50.61
CA SER A 68 -0.54 0.09 50.75
C SER A 68 -0.16 1.54 50.41
N TYR A 69 -0.85 2.04 49.37
CA TYR A 69 -1.22 3.42 48.98
C TYR A 69 -1.61 4.39 50.13
N PRO A 70 -1.94 5.69 49.90
CA PRO A 70 -1.67 6.67 48.82
C PRO A 70 -1.31 8.11 49.36
N ILE A 71 -1.36 9.12 48.46
CA ILE A 71 -1.62 10.58 48.67
C ILE A 71 -0.39 11.48 48.87
N SER A 72 -0.09 12.37 47.92
CA SER A 72 -0.49 13.80 47.98
C SER A 72 0.26 14.63 46.93
N MET A 73 -0.49 15.50 46.25
CA MET A 73 0.04 16.64 45.53
C MET A 73 0.76 17.60 46.48
N ASN A 74 1.88 18.17 46.04
CA ASN A 74 2.22 19.54 46.41
C ASN A 74 3.10 20.18 45.33
N ASP A 75 2.62 21.31 44.85
CA ASP A 75 3.34 22.30 44.07
C ASP A 75 4.54 22.84 44.85
N ASN A 76 5.66 23.06 44.15
CA ASN A 76 6.56 24.16 44.43
C ASN A 76 7.26 24.58 43.14
N SER A 77 6.84 25.75 42.67
CA SER A 77 7.40 26.56 41.62
C SER A 77 8.83 27.01 41.91
N ILE A 78 9.71 26.92 40.91
CA ILE A 78 10.78 27.90 40.68
C ILE A 78 10.68 28.34 39.22
N GLU A 79 10.26 29.59 39.04
CA GLU A 79 10.29 30.32 37.77
C GLU A 79 11.73 30.70 37.39
N CYS A 80 12.03 30.71 36.09
CA CYS A 80 12.89 31.76 35.55
C CYS A 80 12.34 32.21 34.18
N THR A 81 11.84 33.44 34.21
CA THR A 81 11.17 34.20 33.17
C THR A 81 12.13 34.83 32.17
N THR A 82 11.76 34.85 30.89
CA THR A 82 11.85 36.01 29.96
C THR A 82 10.87 35.76 28.79
N SER A 83 9.59 36.18 28.89
CA SER A 83 9.00 37.40 28.25
C SER A 83 9.37 37.57 26.76
N ARG A 84 8.52 37.69 25.73
CA ARG A 84 7.08 37.95 25.42
C ARG A 84 6.97 37.82 23.85
N PRO A 85 5.85 38.07 23.12
CA PRO A 85 4.43 38.15 23.46
C PRO A 85 3.52 37.21 22.62
N ILE A 86 2.29 37.03 23.09
CA ILE A 86 1.15 36.55 22.31
C ILE A 86 0.76 37.66 21.32
N VAL A 87 0.70 37.34 20.03
CA VAL A 87 0.12 38.20 18.98
C VAL A 87 -0.90 37.40 18.19
N ASP A 88 -2.10 37.97 18.10
CA ASP A 88 -3.22 37.63 17.24
C ASP A 88 -2.81 37.10 15.86
N LEU A 89 -3.24 35.89 15.51
CA LEU A 89 -3.18 35.34 14.16
C LEU A 89 -4.32 35.90 13.30
N ASN A 90 -4.32 37.21 13.08
CA ASN A 90 -5.19 37.89 12.11
C ASN A 90 -4.39 38.93 11.30
N ASN A 91 -3.29 38.48 10.71
CA ASN A 91 -2.71 39.02 9.47
C ASN A 91 -1.36 38.33 9.24
N GLN A 92 -1.33 37.35 8.34
CA GLN A 92 -0.06 36.98 7.70
C GLN A 92 -0.18 37.28 6.22
N HIS A 93 0.41 38.43 5.89
CA HIS A 93 1.09 38.66 4.62
C HIS A 93 1.69 37.35 4.11
N VAL A 94 1.30 36.97 2.90
CA VAL A 94 1.89 35.88 2.14
C VAL A 94 3.36 36.21 1.92
N VAL A 95 4.23 35.68 2.78
CA VAL A 95 5.64 35.53 2.47
C VAL A 95 5.69 34.43 1.41
N ARG A 96 5.81 34.85 0.15
CA ARG A 96 6.21 33.96 -0.95
C ARG A 96 7.59 33.42 -0.63
N THR A 97 7.66 32.24 -0.02
CA THR A 97 8.84 31.38 -0.20
C THR A 97 8.82 30.91 -1.64
N ASP A 98 9.84 31.29 -2.40
CA ASP A 98 10.08 30.88 -3.78
C ASP A 98 10.07 29.34 -3.87
N ILE A 99 8.97 28.76 -4.37
CA ILE A 99 8.92 27.34 -4.76
C ILE A 99 9.48 27.27 -6.18
N GLY A 100 10.80 27.41 -6.27
CA GLY A 100 11.57 27.30 -7.51
C GLY A 100 12.28 25.96 -7.61
N ALA A 101 11.57 24.84 -7.43
CA ALA A 101 12.13 23.52 -7.72
C ALA A 101 11.78 23.12 -9.16
N CYS A 102 12.60 23.58 -10.12
CA CYS A 102 12.58 23.09 -11.49
C CYS A 102 12.97 21.60 -11.47
N LEU A 103 12.07 20.71 -11.89
CA LEU A 103 12.43 19.32 -12.16
C LEU A 103 13.41 19.32 -13.35
N ASP A 104 14.59 18.72 -13.16
CA ASP A 104 15.60 18.64 -14.23
C ASP A 104 14.96 18.00 -15.48
N ARG A 105 15.00 18.70 -16.63
CA ARG A 105 14.40 18.19 -17.88
C ARG A 105 15.00 16.85 -18.32
N LYS A 106 16.19 16.50 -17.82
CA LYS A 106 16.80 15.17 -18.02
C LYS A 106 16.02 14.02 -17.39
N LEU A 107 15.07 14.30 -16.49
CA LEU A 107 14.28 13.28 -15.81
C LEU A 107 13.17 12.71 -16.71
N ILE A 108 12.68 13.48 -17.69
CA ILE A 108 11.67 13.03 -18.65
C ILE A 108 12.36 12.61 -19.93
N ILE A 109 12.41 11.30 -20.15
CA ILE A 109 13.17 10.70 -21.23
C ILE A 109 12.18 10.13 -22.24
N PRO A 110 12.37 10.35 -23.55
CA PRO A 110 11.49 9.79 -24.56
C PRO A 110 11.53 8.25 -24.53
N PRO A 111 10.42 7.58 -24.86
CA PRO A 111 10.39 6.13 -24.88
C PRO A 111 11.23 5.57 -26.02
N ALA A 112 11.82 4.40 -25.84
CA ALA A 112 12.60 3.72 -26.87
C ALA A 112 11.75 3.43 -28.11
N GLN A 113 12.32 3.61 -29.32
CA GLN A 113 11.57 3.41 -30.58
C GLN A 113 11.16 1.95 -30.81
N ASN A 114 11.95 1.00 -30.30
CA ASN A 114 11.72 -0.44 -30.43
C ASN A 114 10.80 -1.02 -29.33
N ASP A 115 10.31 -0.19 -28.40
CA ASP A 115 9.47 -0.62 -27.29
C ASP A 115 8.29 0.33 -27.04
N ARG A 116 7.57 0.66 -28.12
CA ARG A 116 6.39 1.54 -28.09
C ARG A 116 5.12 0.74 -27.84
N TYR A 117 4.27 1.25 -26.96
CA TYR A 117 2.91 0.73 -26.77
C TYR A 117 1.97 1.35 -27.79
N ILE A 118 1.49 0.54 -28.74
CA ILE A 118 0.59 0.98 -29.80
C ILE A 118 -0.75 0.28 -29.67
N VAL A 119 -1.83 1.06 -29.58
CA VAL A 119 -3.21 0.55 -29.54
C VAL A 119 -3.96 1.08 -30.75
N LYS A 120 -4.44 0.17 -31.61
CA LYS A 120 -5.19 0.52 -32.84
C LYS A 120 -4.50 1.61 -33.69
N GLY A 121 -3.16 1.58 -33.76
CA GLY A 121 -2.35 2.54 -34.51
C GLY A 121 -1.98 3.82 -33.75
N PHE A 122 -2.46 4.01 -32.52
CA PHE A 122 -2.11 5.15 -31.67
C PHE A 122 -0.91 4.83 -30.77
N ASP A 123 0.16 5.62 -30.84
CA ASP A 123 1.35 5.48 -29.98
C ASP A 123 1.09 6.08 -28.59
N VAL A 124 0.67 5.23 -27.66
CA VAL A 124 0.37 5.58 -26.27
C VAL A 124 1.63 6.02 -25.53
N SER A 125 2.78 5.37 -25.80
CA SER A 125 4.05 5.74 -25.18
C SER A 125 4.45 7.16 -25.52
N ASN A 126 4.34 7.56 -26.78
CA ASN A 126 4.65 8.92 -27.22
C ASN A 126 3.67 9.95 -26.66
N ALA A 127 2.37 9.63 -26.68
CA ALA A 127 1.34 10.51 -26.15
C ALA A 127 1.51 10.75 -24.64
N PHE A 128 1.83 9.70 -23.88
CA PHE A 128 2.13 9.80 -22.46
C PHE A 128 3.39 10.63 -22.19
N TYR A 129 4.45 10.42 -22.96
CA TYR A 129 5.66 11.27 -22.90
C TYR A 129 5.35 12.75 -23.15
N ASN A 130 4.53 13.06 -24.16
CA ASN A 130 4.14 14.43 -24.46
C ASN A 130 3.33 15.05 -23.31
N PHE A 131 2.45 14.27 -22.66
CA PHE A 131 1.75 14.71 -21.46
C PHE A 131 2.73 15.00 -20.31
N GLN A 132 3.65 14.10 -20.01
CA GLN A 132 4.67 14.31 -18.97
C GLN A 132 5.49 15.59 -19.24
N TYR A 133 5.91 15.78 -20.49
CA TYR A 133 6.64 16.96 -20.91
C TYR A 133 5.82 18.24 -20.73
N ALA A 134 4.53 18.23 -21.11
CA ALA A 134 3.63 19.36 -20.91
C ALA A 134 3.44 19.70 -19.42
N VAL A 135 3.30 18.69 -18.55
CA VAL A 135 3.23 18.89 -17.09
C VAL A 135 4.51 19.57 -16.58
N ASN A 136 5.68 19.11 -17.02
CA ASN A 136 6.96 19.70 -16.60
C ASN A 136 7.12 21.15 -17.05
N LEU A 137 6.67 21.47 -18.27
CA LEU A 137 6.69 22.84 -18.76
C LEU A 137 5.80 23.77 -17.93
N LYS A 138 4.63 23.31 -17.49
CA LYS A 138 3.77 24.10 -16.59
C LYS A 138 4.49 24.42 -15.28
N ILE A 139 5.17 23.43 -14.69
CA ILE A 139 5.96 23.62 -13.47
C ILE A 139 7.11 24.61 -13.69
N ASP A 140 7.85 24.48 -14.79
CA ASP A 140 8.92 25.43 -15.17
C ASP A 140 8.41 26.87 -15.33
N GLN A 141 7.14 27.03 -15.74
CA GLN A 141 6.48 28.33 -15.90
C GLN A 141 5.94 28.91 -14.57
N GLY A 142 6.11 28.19 -13.46
CA GLY A 142 5.67 28.60 -12.13
C GLY A 142 4.28 28.09 -11.74
N ASP A 143 3.65 27.23 -12.55
CA ASP A 143 2.40 26.58 -12.15
C ASP A 143 2.67 25.59 -11.02
N SER A 144 1.73 25.52 -10.09
CA SER A 144 1.81 24.66 -8.93
C SER A 144 0.85 23.49 -9.03
N LEU A 145 1.35 22.29 -8.78
CA LEU A 145 0.51 21.10 -8.68
C LEU A 145 -0.13 21.02 -7.28
N THR A 146 -1.30 20.41 -7.21
CA THR A 146 -2.03 20.17 -5.95
C THR A 146 -2.56 18.75 -5.95
N PHE A 147 -2.56 18.10 -4.79
CA PHE A 147 -3.04 16.72 -4.68
C PHE A 147 -4.47 16.56 -5.22
N GLU A 148 -5.38 17.49 -4.89
CA GLU A 148 -6.79 17.34 -5.25
C GLU A 148 -7.02 17.30 -6.77
N SER A 149 -6.38 18.22 -7.50
CA SER A 149 -6.67 18.43 -8.92
C SER A 149 -5.74 17.69 -9.85
N HIS A 150 -4.53 17.35 -9.42
CA HIS A 150 -3.44 16.95 -10.32
C HIS A 150 -2.93 15.53 -10.07
N VAL A 151 -3.79 14.61 -9.60
CA VAL A 151 -3.41 13.20 -9.35
C VAL A 151 -2.73 12.56 -10.57
N GLN A 152 -3.32 12.72 -11.75
CA GLN A 152 -2.76 12.17 -12.99
C GLN A 152 -1.40 12.79 -13.36
N HIS A 153 -1.21 14.09 -13.11
CA HIS A 153 0.07 14.77 -13.35
C HIS A 153 1.17 14.26 -12.43
N VAL A 154 0.88 14.15 -11.13
CA VAL A 154 1.85 13.69 -10.12
C VAL A 154 2.27 12.24 -10.40
N LEU A 155 1.30 11.37 -10.71
CA LEU A 155 1.57 9.99 -11.12
C LEU A 155 2.35 9.94 -12.44
N ALA A 156 2.00 10.79 -13.42
CA ALA A 156 2.68 10.81 -14.71
C ALA A 156 4.15 11.22 -14.59
N LEU A 157 4.48 12.21 -13.75
CA LEU A 157 5.87 12.57 -13.45
C LEU A 157 6.64 11.41 -12.81
N SER A 158 5.94 10.46 -12.19
CA SER A 158 6.51 9.21 -11.65
C SER A 158 6.49 8.05 -12.65
N SER A 159 6.25 8.31 -13.93
CA SER A 159 6.12 7.32 -15.02
C SER A 159 4.86 6.45 -14.95
N ILE A 160 3.84 6.86 -14.19
CA ILE A 160 2.60 6.10 -13.99
C ILE A 160 1.45 6.75 -14.75
N LEU A 161 0.91 6.05 -15.74
CA LEU A 161 -0.32 6.38 -16.44
C LEU A 161 -1.51 5.76 -15.70
N LEU A 162 -2.26 6.59 -14.98
CA LEU A 162 -3.51 6.19 -14.32
C LEU A 162 -4.66 6.17 -15.32
N LEU A 163 -5.20 4.97 -15.57
CA LEU A 163 -6.34 4.72 -16.44
C LEU A 163 -7.57 4.38 -15.61
N LYS A 164 -8.62 5.19 -15.77
CA LYS A 164 -9.91 5.01 -15.12
C LYS A 164 -11.01 5.02 -16.19
N PRO A 165 -12.02 4.14 -16.11
CA PRO A 165 -13.15 4.15 -17.05
C PRO A 165 -13.90 5.49 -17.09
N ARG A 166 -13.84 6.26 -16.00
CA ARG A 166 -14.50 7.56 -15.84
C ARG A 166 -13.62 8.51 -15.04
N HIS A 167 -13.87 9.80 -15.19
CA HIS A 167 -13.19 10.89 -14.48
C HIS A 167 -11.69 10.98 -14.79
N VAL A 168 -11.41 11.68 -15.88
CA VAL A 168 -10.08 11.91 -16.43
C VAL A 168 -9.86 13.42 -16.49
N HIS A 169 -8.66 13.88 -16.21
CA HIS A 169 -8.34 15.30 -16.25
C HIS A 169 -8.29 15.84 -17.69
N GLU A 170 -8.74 17.08 -17.91
CA GLU A 170 -8.77 17.71 -19.24
C GLU A 170 -7.38 17.78 -19.91
N ASP A 171 -6.34 18.13 -19.16
CA ASP A 171 -4.96 18.14 -19.66
C ASP A 171 -4.51 16.81 -20.29
N ILE A 172 -4.84 15.65 -19.72
CA ILE A 172 -4.43 14.38 -20.34
C ILE A 172 -5.27 14.07 -21.58
N ILE A 173 -6.53 14.53 -21.62
CA ILE A 173 -7.44 14.36 -22.78
C ILE A 173 -6.89 15.08 -24.02
N ALA A 174 -6.16 16.18 -23.83
CA ALA A 174 -5.47 16.88 -24.92
C ALA A 174 -4.38 16.04 -25.60
N HIS A 175 -3.86 15.00 -24.92
CA HIS A 175 -2.83 14.11 -25.45
C HIS A 175 -3.37 12.70 -25.76
N ILE A 176 -4.33 12.21 -24.97
CA ILE A 176 -4.96 10.90 -25.08
C ILE A 176 -6.46 11.11 -24.96
N SER A 177 -7.16 11.21 -26.09
CA SER A 177 -8.60 11.50 -26.12
C SER A 177 -9.41 10.45 -25.36
N HIS A 178 -10.65 10.78 -24.99
CA HIS A 178 -11.56 9.84 -24.33
C HIS A 178 -11.75 8.55 -25.13
N ASP A 179 -11.94 8.64 -26.44
CA ASP A 179 -12.15 7.46 -27.29
C ASP A 179 -10.91 6.56 -27.31
N ILE A 180 -9.72 7.15 -27.38
CA ILE A 180 -8.47 6.38 -27.34
C ILE A 180 -8.26 5.78 -25.95
N MET A 181 -8.54 6.52 -24.88
CA MET A 181 -8.43 6.00 -23.52
C MET A 181 -9.35 4.81 -23.29
N GLN A 182 -10.59 4.89 -23.77
CA GLN A 182 -11.54 3.78 -23.73
C GLN A 182 -11.02 2.57 -24.52
N GLN A 183 -10.45 2.78 -25.71
CA GLN A 183 -9.84 1.70 -26.50
C GLN A 183 -8.65 1.04 -25.79
N ILE A 184 -7.80 1.81 -25.10
CA ILE A 184 -6.71 1.29 -24.28
C ILE A 184 -7.28 0.45 -23.13
N ILE A 185 -8.29 0.96 -22.42
CA ILE A 185 -8.91 0.24 -21.30
C ILE A 185 -9.53 -1.08 -21.77
N GLU A 186 -10.27 -1.07 -22.89
CA GLU A 186 -10.86 -2.28 -23.49
C GLU A 186 -9.80 -3.32 -23.87
N GLU A 187 -8.72 -2.88 -24.53
CA GLU A 187 -7.60 -3.76 -24.89
C GLU A 187 -6.94 -4.37 -23.65
N LEU A 188 -6.73 -3.58 -22.60
CA LEU A 188 -6.14 -4.08 -21.35
C LEU A 188 -7.10 -4.98 -20.59
N TYR A 189 -8.40 -4.72 -20.64
CA TYR A 189 -9.42 -5.59 -20.05
C TYR A 189 -9.41 -6.96 -20.74
N GLU A 190 -9.31 -7.01 -22.06
CA GLU A 190 -9.15 -8.27 -22.79
C GLU A 190 -7.81 -8.95 -22.45
N ARG A 191 -6.70 -8.20 -22.51
CA ARG A 191 -5.33 -8.69 -22.26
C ARG A 191 -5.17 -9.33 -20.88
N TYR A 192 -5.72 -8.69 -19.84
CA TYR A 192 -5.63 -9.19 -18.47
C TYR A 192 -6.83 -10.03 -18.04
N GLN A 193 -7.73 -10.34 -18.98
CA GLN A 193 -8.91 -11.16 -18.72
C GLN A 193 -9.79 -10.57 -17.61
N VAL A 194 -9.91 -9.25 -17.60
CA VAL A 194 -10.86 -8.54 -16.74
C VAL A 194 -12.27 -8.91 -17.22
N ASN A 195 -13.12 -9.39 -16.30
CA ASN A 195 -14.50 -9.84 -16.56
C ASN A 195 -14.70 -11.24 -17.16
N ILE A 196 -13.78 -12.18 -16.93
CA ILE A 196 -14.00 -13.60 -17.28
C ILE A 196 -15.13 -14.25 -16.47
N TYR A 197 -15.28 -13.89 -15.19
CA TYR A 197 -16.38 -14.35 -14.35
C TYR A 197 -17.56 -13.40 -14.54
N ARG A 198 -18.64 -13.92 -15.14
CA ARG A 198 -19.86 -13.15 -15.42
C ARG A 198 -20.95 -13.35 -14.36
N ASN A 199 -21.20 -14.59 -13.94
CA ASN A 199 -22.24 -14.88 -12.95
C ASN A 199 -22.02 -16.24 -12.25
N PRO A 200 -21.56 -16.28 -10.98
CA PRO A 200 -21.39 -17.53 -10.24
C PRO A 200 -22.74 -18.01 -9.67
N ILE A 201 -23.69 -18.37 -10.54
CA ILE A 201 -25.10 -18.67 -10.18
C ILE A 201 -25.20 -19.72 -9.07
N HIS A 202 -24.38 -20.77 -9.13
CA HIS A 202 -24.37 -21.84 -8.13
C HIS A 202 -24.00 -21.29 -6.74
N LEU A 203 -22.91 -20.53 -6.65
CA LEU A 203 -22.48 -19.85 -5.43
C LEU A 203 -23.56 -18.90 -4.91
N LEU A 204 -24.13 -18.06 -5.79
CA LEU A 204 -25.19 -17.10 -5.42
C LEU A 204 -26.41 -17.84 -4.83
N THR A 205 -26.86 -18.89 -5.49
CA THR A 205 -28.07 -19.64 -5.09
C THR A 205 -27.90 -20.28 -3.71
N ILE A 206 -26.76 -20.95 -3.48
CA ILE A 206 -26.48 -21.59 -2.19
C ILE A 206 -26.43 -20.54 -1.08
N ILE A 207 -25.65 -19.49 -1.30
CA ILE A 207 -25.39 -18.49 -0.28
C ILE A 207 -26.67 -17.71 0.06
N LEU A 208 -27.44 -17.26 -0.95
CA LEU A 208 -28.68 -16.51 -0.73
C LEU A 208 -29.73 -17.32 0.04
N ARG A 209 -29.85 -18.64 -0.21
CA ARG A 209 -30.73 -19.52 0.57
C ARG A 209 -30.33 -19.57 2.05
N MET A 210 -29.04 -19.74 2.34
CA MET A 210 -28.54 -19.71 3.72
C MET A 210 -28.81 -18.35 4.39
N PHE A 211 -28.74 -17.25 3.64
CA PHE A 211 -29.11 -15.93 4.16
C PHE A 211 -30.59 -15.79 4.47
N ASP A 212 -31.46 -16.38 3.67
CA ASP A 212 -32.89 -16.39 3.98
C ASP A 212 -33.16 -17.17 5.28
N ASP A 213 -32.52 -18.32 5.48
CA ASP A 213 -32.62 -19.09 6.73
C ASP A 213 -32.16 -18.24 7.94
N LEU A 214 -31.02 -17.56 7.81
CA LEU A 214 -30.48 -16.67 8.85
C LEU A 214 -31.41 -15.50 9.15
N ARG A 215 -31.99 -14.89 8.10
CA ARG A 215 -32.93 -13.77 8.23
C ARG A 215 -34.24 -14.20 8.89
N MET A 216 -34.71 -15.41 8.59
CA MET A 216 -35.89 -16.03 9.21
C MET A 216 -35.61 -16.60 10.60
N GLN A 217 -34.41 -16.37 11.16
CA GLN A 217 -33.99 -16.87 12.47
C GLN A 217 -34.05 -18.39 12.60
N GLN A 218 -33.94 -19.12 11.48
CA GLN A 218 -33.90 -20.59 11.47
C GLN A 218 -32.51 -21.13 11.79
N ILE A 219 -31.48 -20.33 11.50
CA ILE A 219 -30.08 -20.61 11.83
C ILE A 219 -29.44 -19.35 12.41
N ASP A 220 -28.36 -19.51 13.17
CA ASP A 220 -27.57 -18.39 13.69
C ASP A 220 -26.29 -18.13 12.85
N LYS A 221 -25.49 -17.14 13.29
CA LYS A 221 -24.26 -16.75 12.60
C LYS A 221 -23.18 -17.83 12.63
N ASP A 222 -23.11 -18.63 13.68
CA ASP A 222 -22.10 -19.66 13.83
C ASP A 222 -22.44 -20.86 12.94
N GLU A 223 -23.72 -21.21 12.87
CA GLU A 223 -24.21 -22.26 11.99
C GLU A 223 -24.02 -21.91 10.52
N ILE A 224 -24.41 -20.71 10.06
CA ILE A 224 -24.17 -20.30 8.66
C ILE A 224 -22.67 -20.27 8.33
N THR A 225 -21.83 -19.83 9.26
CA THR A 225 -20.37 -19.82 9.10
C THR A 225 -19.85 -21.25 8.90
N GLY A 226 -20.29 -22.19 9.74
CA GLY A 226 -19.96 -23.61 9.61
C GLY A 226 -20.40 -24.19 8.25
N ARG A 227 -21.65 -23.93 7.84
CA ARG A 227 -22.19 -24.38 6.55
C ARG A 227 -21.38 -23.84 5.37
N LEU A 228 -20.99 -22.56 5.39
CA LEU A 228 -20.15 -21.95 4.35
C LEU A 228 -18.77 -22.59 4.23
N PHE A 229 -18.16 -23.02 5.35
CA PHE A 229 -16.88 -23.73 5.32
C PHE A 229 -17.00 -25.15 4.75
N LEU A 230 -18.12 -25.82 4.94
CA LEU A 230 -18.37 -27.16 4.41
C LEU A 230 -18.50 -27.18 2.87
N LEU A 231 -18.85 -26.06 2.25
CA LEU A 231 -18.91 -25.91 0.78
C LEU A 231 -17.55 -26.06 0.07
N LYS A 232 -16.45 -26.25 0.80
CA LYS A 232 -15.10 -26.44 0.23
C LYS A 232 -15.05 -27.51 -0.85
N ASN A 233 -15.81 -28.59 -0.70
CA ASN A 233 -15.81 -29.71 -1.62
C ASN A 233 -16.81 -29.53 -2.79
N ASP A 234 -17.78 -28.62 -2.64
CA ASP A 234 -18.85 -28.40 -3.62
C ASP A 234 -18.56 -27.21 -4.55
N LEU A 235 -17.64 -26.34 -4.15
CA LEU A 235 -17.27 -25.12 -4.87
C LEU A 235 -15.89 -25.23 -5.50
N SER A 236 -15.68 -24.49 -6.59
CA SER A 236 -14.33 -24.32 -7.12
C SER A 236 -13.42 -23.64 -6.07
N PRO A 237 -12.09 -23.83 -6.13
CA PRO A 237 -11.16 -23.17 -5.21
C PRO A 237 -11.30 -21.65 -5.16
N MET A 238 -11.76 -21.03 -6.25
CA MET A 238 -11.99 -19.58 -6.31
C MET A 238 -13.28 -19.16 -5.63
N GLU A 239 -14.39 -19.85 -5.92
CA GLU A 239 -15.68 -19.60 -5.28
C GLU A 239 -15.63 -19.88 -3.77
N PHE A 240 -14.88 -20.91 -3.35
CA PHE A 240 -14.67 -21.19 -1.95
C PHE A 240 -13.96 -20.05 -1.21
N ARG A 241 -13.04 -19.31 -1.86
CA ARG A 241 -12.44 -18.10 -1.27
C ARG A 241 -13.48 -17.02 -0.99
N ILE A 242 -14.47 -16.87 -1.87
CA ILE A 242 -15.59 -15.95 -1.67
C ILE A 242 -16.47 -16.42 -0.52
N ALA A 243 -16.84 -17.70 -0.48
CA ALA A 243 -17.62 -18.28 0.62
C ALA A 243 -16.92 -18.08 1.98
N LYS A 244 -15.60 -18.33 2.04
CA LYS A 244 -14.77 -18.07 3.23
C LYS A 244 -14.77 -16.59 3.63
N SER A 245 -14.63 -15.68 2.67
CA SER A 245 -14.67 -14.23 2.92
C SER A 245 -16.03 -13.81 3.51
N ILE A 246 -17.12 -14.33 2.95
CA ILE A 246 -18.49 -14.10 3.44
C ILE A 246 -18.66 -14.62 4.86
N ALA A 247 -18.18 -15.84 5.16
CA ALA A 247 -18.26 -16.44 6.49
C ALA A 247 -17.57 -15.55 7.55
N LEU A 248 -16.39 -15.03 7.24
CA LEU A 248 -15.66 -14.09 8.11
C LEU A 248 -16.39 -12.75 8.27
N LEU A 249 -17.05 -12.29 7.21
CA LEU A 249 -17.75 -11.01 7.18
C LEU A 249 -19.05 -11.04 8.00
N ILE A 250 -19.84 -12.11 7.92
CA ILE A 250 -21.07 -12.30 8.73
C ILE A 250 -20.77 -12.17 10.23
N GLN A 251 -19.65 -12.72 10.66
CA GLN A 251 -19.20 -12.69 12.06
C GLN A 251 -18.86 -11.27 12.54
N LYS A 252 -18.46 -10.37 11.64
CA LYS A 252 -18.10 -8.98 11.96
C LYS A 252 -19.21 -7.97 11.77
N LEU A 253 -20.18 -8.26 10.89
CA LEU A 253 -21.25 -7.32 10.58
C LEU A 253 -22.33 -7.29 11.67
N PRO A 254 -22.93 -6.14 11.97
CA PRO A 254 -24.17 -6.11 12.75
C PRO A 254 -25.31 -6.76 11.95
N MET A 255 -26.34 -7.26 12.63
CA MET A 255 -27.52 -7.83 11.96
C MET A 255 -28.24 -6.78 11.13
N ASP A 256 -28.45 -5.60 11.72
CA ASP A 256 -29.10 -4.44 11.09
C ASP A 256 -28.23 -3.17 11.25
N THR A 257 -28.46 -2.16 10.41
CA THR A 257 -27.79 -0.86 10.47
C THR A 257 -28.28 -0.07 11.67
N THR A 258 -27.64 -0.23 12.83
CA THR A 258 -27.92 0.57 14.02
C THR A 258 -26.85 1.64 14.17
N VAL A 259 -27.17 2.82 13.62
CA VAL A 259 -26.43 4.09 13.69
C VAL A 259 -25.06 4.09 12.99
N ASN A 260 -24.80 5.13 12.18
CA ASN A 260 -23.50 5.43 11.57
C ASN A 260 -22.50 5.90 12.66
N ASP A 261 -22.22 5.06 13.65
CA ASP A 261 -21.09 5.26 14.53
C ASP A 261 -19.84 4.87 13.75
N GLU A 262 -19.27 5.85 13.03
CA GLU A 262 -17.86 5.74 12.70
C GLU A 262 -17.11 5.54 14.01
N CYS A 263 -16.49 4.37 14.20
CA CYS A 263 -15.55 4.17 15.29
C CYS A 263 -14.57 5.35 15.23
N ARG A 264 -14.64 6.27 16.20
CA ARG A 264 -13.67 7.35 16.32
C ARG A 264 -12.31 6.69 16.32
N ALA A 265 -11.50 6.98 15.30
CA ALA A 265 -10.14 6.47 15.23
C ALA A 265 -9.49 6.75 16.58
N SER A 266 -9.01 5.70 17.25
CA SER A 266 -8.18 5.86 18.44
C SER A 266 -7.10 6.89 18.13
N PRO A 267 -6.75 7.80 19.07
CA PRO A 267 -5.69 8.76 18.84
C PRO A 267 -4.50 8.01 18.26
N SER A 268 -4.08 8.43 17.07
CA SER A 268 -3.14 7.72 16.21
C SER A 268 -1.98 7.18 17.04
N ILE A 269 -1.97 5.87 17.29
CA ILE A 269 -0.70 5.19 17.51
C ILE A 269 0.07 5.53 16.25
N THR A 270 1.17 6.27 16.41
CA THR A 270 1.97 6.76 15.28
C THR A 270 2.72 5.56 14.72
N ILE A 271 2.00 4.69 14.02
CA ILE A 271 2.57 3.65 13.19
C ILE A 271 3.16 4.40 12.01
N ASN A 272 4.44 4.10 11.75
CA ASN A 272 5.29 4.75 10.76
C ASN A 272 4.49 5.29 9.55
N GLN A 273 4.48 6.61 9.34
CA GLN A 273 3.62 7.29 8.36
C GLN A 273 3.84 6.78 6.92
N ASP A 274 4.92 6.05 6.69
CA ASP A 274 5.31 5.46 5.41
C ASP A 274 4.69 4.08 5.14
N ARG A 275 4.05 3.42 6.13
CA ARG A 275 3.37 2.12 5.93
C ARG A 275 1.92 2.29 5.44
N PRO A 276 1.48 1.58 4.39
CA PRO A 276 0.09 1.61 3.94
C PRO A 276 -0.85 0.96 4.98
N ASP A 277 -2.13 1.34 4.95
CA ASP A 277 -3.16 0.79 5.85
C ASP A 277 -3.31 -0.74 5.72
N ALA A 278 -3.07 -1.27 4.52
CA ALA A 278 -3.03 -2.70 4.25
C ALA A 278 -1.84 -3.08 3.35
N CYS A 279 -1.28 -4.27 3.59
CA CYS A 279 -0.22 -4.84 2.75
C CYS A 279 -0.47 -6.35 2.58
N ILE A 280 -0.32 -6.83 1.35
CA ILE A 280 -0.43 -8.24 0.99
C ILE A 280 0.96 -8.70 0.61
N THR A 281 1.59 -9.52 1.46
CA THR A 281 2.97 -10.00 1.29
C THR A 281 3.03 -11.52 1.26
N ALA A 282 3.93 -12.08 0.47
CA ALA A 282 4.27 -13.49 0.59
C ALA A 282 5.05 -13.71 1.89
N LEU A 283 4.74 -14.79 2.60
CA LEU A 283 5.52 -15.22 3.76
C LEU A 283 6.49 -16.31 3.31
N ASN A 284 7.79 -16.05 3.38
CA ASN A 284 8.84 -17.00 3.02
C ASN A 284 9.46 -17.54 4.32
N GLY A 285 8.88 -18.63 4.85
CA GLY A 285 9.26 -19.17 6.16
C GLY A 285 8.85 -18.22 7.29
N ALA A 286 9.83 -17.70 8.03
CA ALA A 286 9.61 -16.74 9.12
C ALA A 286 9.73 -15.27 8.69
N VAL A 287 10.08 -15.00 7.43
CA VAL A 287 10.37 -13.64 6.93
C VAL A 287 9.28 -13.19 5.98
N TRP A 288 8.81 -11.95 6.17
CA TRP A 288 7.96 -11.27 5.21
C TRP A 288 8.74 -11.03 3.92
N GLY A 289 8.31 -11.69 2.86
CA GLY A 289 8.89 -11.58 1.52
C GLY A 289 8.29 -10.41 0.74
N THR A 290 8.17 -10.62 -0.56
CA THR A 290 7.75 -9.60 -1.52
C THR A 290 6.33 -9.07 -1.27
N GLY A 291 6.14 -7.75 -1.39
CA GLY A 291 4.81 -7.12 -1.44
C GLY A 291 4.10 -7.39 -2.77
N HIS A 292 2.97 -8.08 -2.70
CA HIS A 292 2.10 -8.43 -3.84
C HIS A 292 0.91 -7.48 -4.00
N GLY A 293 0.61 -6.70 -2.95
CA GLY A 293 -0.41 -5.67 -3.01
C GLY A 293 -0.44 -4.75 -1.80
N PHE A 294 -1.14 -3.62 -1.96
CA PHE A 294 -1.23 -2.55 -0.97
C PHE A 294 -2.64 -1.98 -0.90
N GLY A 295 -3.03 -1.46 0.25
CA GLY A 295 -4.32 -0.81 0.41
C GLY A 295 -4.29 0.42 1.31
N GLU A 296 -5.14 1.38 0.99
CA GLU A 296 -5.37 2.59 1.76
C GLU A 296 -6.86 2.71 2.07
N VAL A 297 -7.21 3.12 3.29
CA VAL A 297 -8.58 3.16 3.78
C VAL A 297 -8.90 4.54 4.35
N LYS A 298 -10.03 5.10 3.94
CA LYS A 298 -10.59 6.33 4.49
C LYS A 298 -12.05 6.12 4.85
N CYS A 299 -12.42 6.58 6.05
CA CYS A 299 -13.79 6.55 6.54
C CYS A 299 -14.72 7.41 5.68
N PHE A 300 -16.03 7.21 5.81
CA PHE A 300 -17.03 7.93 5.02
C PHE A 300 -16.97 9.46 5.28
N SER A 301 -16.70 9.89 6.52
CA SER A 301 -16.48 11.29 6.88
C SER A 301 -15.29 11.94 6.18
N GLN A 302 -14.33 11.14 5.70
CA GLN A 302 -13.18 11.60 4.92
C GLN A 302 -13.41 11.51 3.41
N ALA A 303 -14.57 11.02 2.94
CA ALA A 303 -14.85 10.89 1.51
C ALA A 303 -14.81 12.24 0.77
N GLU A 304 -15.24 13.32 1.43
CA GLU A 304 -15.16 14.68 0.87
C GLU A 304 -13.79 15.34 1.04
N ASN A 305 -12.88 14.71 1.79
CA ASN A 305 -11.50 15.15 1.93
C ASN A 305 -10.69 14.74 0.69
N LYS A 306 -10.97 15.42 -0.43
CA LYS A 306 -10.32 15.21 -1.73
C LYS A 306 -8.80 15.18 -1.64
N PHE A 307 -8.22 15.99 -0.75
CA PHE A 307 -6.78 16.02 -0.51
C PHE A 307 -6.27 14.68 0.02
N ALA A 308 -6.89 14.15 1.09
CA ALA A 308 -6.47 12.88 1.68
C ALA A 308 -6.64 11.74 0.68
N VAL A 309 -7.84 11.61 0.09
CA VAL A 309 -8.15 10.55 -0.88
C VAL A 309 -7.21 10.61 -2.09
N ALA A 310 -6.90 11.80 -2.61
CA ALA A 310 -5.96 11.94 -3.71
C ALA A 310 -4.52 11.56 -3.32
N LYS A 311 -4.06 11.99 -2.14
CA LYS A 311 -2.74 11.64 -1.61
C LYS A 311 -2.58 10.13 -1.49
N ASP A 312 -3.57 9.43 -0.93
CA ASP A 312 -3.52 7.98 -0.78
C ASP A 312 -3.45 7.26 -2.13
N LEU A 313 -4.19 7.74 -3.14
CA LEU A 313 -4.16 7.13 -4.47
C LEU A 313 -2.79 7.30 -5.15
N ILE A 314 -2.16 8.47 -5.02
CA ILE A 314 -0.81 8.71 -5.53
C ILE A 314 0.18 7.78 -4.82
N ARG A 315 0.08 7.71 -3.49
CA ARG A 315 0.90 6.83 -2.66
C ARG A 315 0.76 5.36 -3.06
N LEU A 316 -0.46 4.87 -3.33
CA LEU A 316 -0.68 3.52 -3.84
C LEU A 316 0.04 3.28 -5.17
N GLY A 317 0.03 4.26 -6.08
CA GLY A 317 0.77 4.20 -7.34
C GLY A 317 2.29 4.12 -7.14
N HIS A 318 2.85 4.88 -6.19
CA HIS A 318 4.28 4.79 -5.86
C HIS A 318 4.64 3.47 -5.20
N LEU A 319 3.83 2.98 -4.26
CA LEU A 319 4.04 1.69 -3.60
C LEU A 319 4.01 0.55 -4.61
N SER A 320 3.05 0.56 -5.54
CA SER A 320 2.94 -0.48 -6.57
C SER A 320 4.10 -0.44 -7.55
N LYS A 321 4.50 0.75 -8.02
CA LYS A 321 5.69 0.93 -8.85
C LYS A 321 6.96 0.46 -8.14
N ASN A 322 7.17 0.86 -6.89
CA ASN A 322 8.35 0.46 -6.11
C ASN A 322 8.41 -1.05 -5.92
N ALA A 323 7.26 -1.71 -5.70
CA ALA A 323 7.22 -3.18 -5.62
C ALA A 323 7.58 -3.85 -6.96
N ILE A 324 7.14 -3.30 -8.09
CA ILE A 324 7.57 -3.73 -9.43
C ILE A 324 9.08 -3.57 -9.59
N ASP A 325 9.61 -2.40 -9.23
CA ASP A 325 11.02 -2.06 -9.46
C ASP A 325 11.98 -2.82 -8.54
N ILE A 326 11.64 -2.98 -7.27
CA ILE A 326 12.51 -3.61 -6.26
C ILE A 326 12.39 -5.13 -6.31
N HIS A 327 11.18 -5.66 -6.42
CA HIS A 327 10.93 -7.10 -6.32
C HIS A 327 10.71 -7.77 -7.66
N ASN A 328 10.87 -7.04 -8.76
CA ASN A 328 10.64 -7.52 -10.13
C ASN A 328 9.24 -8.14 -10.29
N MET A 329 8.21 -7.47 -9.79
CA MET A 329 6.84 -7.97 -9.89
C MET A 329 6.31 -7.83 -11.32
N ASN A 330 5.67 -8.89 -11.82
CA ASN A 330 4.94 -8.83 -13.09
C ASN A 330 3.79 -7.82 -13.02
N GLY A 331 3.11 -7.76 -11.88
CA GLY A 331 2.09 -6.78 -11.58
C GLY A 331 1.81 -6.71 -10.08
N VAL A 332 1.18 -5.63 -9.66
CA VAL A 332 0.82 -5.39 -8.25
C VAL A 332 -0.63 -4.95 -8.19
N LEU A 333 -1.43 -5.63 -7.36
CA LEU A 333 -2.80 -5.24 -7.08
C LEU A 333 -2.81 -4.23 -5.94
N VAL A 334 -3.43 -3.07 -6.13
CA VAL A 334 -3.69 -2.13 -5.05
C VAL A 334 -5.17 -1.83 -4.93
N PHE A 335 -5.60 -1.45 -3.74
CA PHE A 335 -6.99 -1.08 -3.51
C PHE A 335 -7.13 0.16 -2.65
N GLN A 336 -8.10 1.01 -2.97
CA GLN A 336 -8.44 2.17 -2.18
C GLN A 336 -9.87 1.99 -1.65
N VAL A 337 -10.05 2.14 -0.34
CA VAL A 337 -11.36 2.10 0.31
C VAL A 337 -11.74 3.51 0.74
N VAL A 338 -12.90 3.99 0.29
CA VAL A 338 -13.48 5.26 0.72
C VAL A 338 -14.91 5.00 1.20
N GLY A 339 -15.13 5.14 2.51
CA GLY A 339 -16.36 4.69 3.16
C GLY A 339 -16.54 3.18 2.97
N ARG A 340 -17.59 2.79 2.24
CA ARG A 340 -17.86 1.38 1.89
C ARG A 340 -17.48 1.00 0.46
N HIS A 341 -16.96 1.92 -0.34
CA HIS A 341 -16.57 1.63 -1.71
C HIS A 341 -15.11 1.22 -1.79
N VAL A 342 -14.84 0.07 -2.40
CA VAL A 342 -13.49 -0.41 -2.69
C VAL A 342 -13.24 -0.29 -4.18
N PHE A 343 -12.15 0.37 -4.54
CA PHE A 343 -11.65 0.49 -5.90
C PHE A 343 -10.40 -0.35 -6.03
N PHE A 344 -10.36 -1.23 -7.03
CA PHE A 344 -9.20 -2.08 -7.30
C PHE A 344 -8.44 -1.56 -8.51
N TYR A 345 -7.12 -1.52 -8.39
CA TYR A 345 -6.22 -1.12 -9.46
C TYR A 345 -5.14 -2.18 -9.67
N LEU A 346 -4.86 -2.48 -10.93
CA LEU A 346 -3.70 -3.28 -11.34
C LEU A 346 -2.61 -2.34 -11.84
N THR A 347 -1.41 -2.42 -11.26
CA THR A 347 -0.24 -1.72 -11.78
C THR A 347 0.70 -2.70 -12.48
N LYS A 348 1.13 -2.39 -13.71
CA LYS A 348 2.16 -3.14 -14.45
C LYS A 348 3.12 -2.22 -15.20
N LEU A 349 4.39 -2.61 -15.31
CA LEU A 349 5.35 -2.00 -16.23
C LEU A 349 5.17 -2.63 -17.61
N MET A 350 4.64 -1.86 -18.55
CA MET A 350 4.20 -2.39 -19.85
C MET A 350 5.25 -2.24 -20.94
N HIS A 351 5.85 -1.06 -21.01
CA HIS A 351 6.83 -0.65 -22.00
C HIS A 351 7.82 0.32 -21.36
N ASP A 352 8.87 0.71 -22.10
CA ASP A 352 9.91 1.62 -21.61
C ASP A 352 9.32 2.87 -20.92
N GLY A 353 9.48 2.92 -19.60
CA GLY A 353 8.98 3.99 -18.75
C GLY A 353 7.48 4.18 -18.71
N LEU A 354 6.70 3.21 -19.17
CA LEU A 354 5.25 3.26 -19.14
C LEU A 354 4.71 2.24 -18.11
N TYR A 355 4.50 2.72 -16.89
CA TYR A 355 3.76 1.98 -15.87
C TYR A 355 2.28 2.32 -16.04
N ILE A 356 1.45 1.32 -16.25
CA ILE A 356 -0.01 1.51 -16.31
C ILE A 356 -0.58 1.14 -14.95
N MET A 357 -1.35 2.04 -14.35
CA MET A 357 -2.21 1.78 -13.20
C MET A 357 -3.66 1.81 -13.67
N LEU A 358 -4.26 0.64 -13.84
CA LEU A 358 -5.59 0.45 -14.43
C LEU A 358 -6.62 0.18 -13.33
N GLU A 359 -7.71 0.95 -13.27
CA GLU A 359 -8.88 0.59 -12.47
C GLU A 359 -9.56 -0.64 -13.07
N ILE A 360 -9.53 -1.76 -12.35
CA ILE A 360 -10.06 -3.03 -12.85
C ILE A 360 -11.50 -3.28 -12.43
N ASP A 361 -11.89 -2.87 -11.21
CA ASP A 361 -13.26 -3.02 -10.73
C ASP A 361 -13.54 -2.15 -9.49
N LYS A 362 -14.82 -2.01 -9.17
CA LYS A 362 -15.35 -1.36 -7.97
C LYS A 362 -16.40 -2.26 -7.33
N ILE A 363 -16.33 -2.40 -6.01
CA ILE A 363 -17.37 -3.06 -5.20
C ILE A 363 -17.84 -2.16 -4.07
N GLU A 364 -19.02 -2.46 -3.54
CA GLU A 364 -19.55 -1.85 -2.33
C GLU A 364 -19.63 -2.88 -1.19
N LEU A 365 -18.98 -2.57 -0.07
CA LEU A 365 -19.00 -3.37 1.14
C LEU A 365 -20.38 -3.28 1.83
N PRO A 366 -20.87 -4.38 2.39
CA PRO A 366 -22.12 -4.42 3.12
C PRO A 366 -21.98 -3.66 4.45
N ALA A 367 -23.05 -2.97 4.85
CA ALA A 367 -23.13 -2.27 6.15
C ALA A 367 -23.65 -3.19 7.27
N SER A 368 -24.40 -4.22 6.91
CA SER A 368 -25.01 -5.19 7.82
C SER A 368 -25.22 -6.54 7.15
N VAL A 369 -25.56 -7.57 7.93
CA VAL A 369 -25.95 -8.89 7.42
C VAL A 369 -27.13 -8.77 6.43
N TYR A 370 -28.09 -7.87 6.68
CA TYR A 370 -29.22 -7.66 5.76
C TYR A 370 -28.82 -7.05 4.41
N SER A 371 -27.72 -6.31 4.35
CA SER A 371 -27.18 -5.78 3.08
C SER A 371 -26.29 -6.77 2.32
N LEU A 372 -26.03 -7.95 2.88
CA LEU A 372 -25.14 -8.93 2.28
C LEU A 372 -25.60 -9.48 0.92
N PRO A 373 -26.90 -9.70 0.65
CA PRO A 373 -27.36 -10.12 -0.68
C PRO A 373 -26.87 -9.19 -1.80
N THR A 374 -26.87 -7.87 -1.58
CA THR A 374 -26.37 -6.88 -2.55
C THR A 374 -24.85 -6.97 -2.75
N TYR A 375 -24.11 -7.26 -1.68
CA TYR A 375 -22.67 -7.54 -1.77
C TYR A 375 -22.40 -8.84 -2.54
N ILE A 376 -23.17 -9.89 -2.27
CA ILE A 376 -23.04 -11.20 -2.91
C ILE A 376 -23.38 -11.14 -4.40
N ALA A 377 -24.35 -10.32 -4.81
CA ALA A 377 -24.63 -10.08 -6.22
C ALA A 377 -23.41 -9.55 -7.01
N GLN A 378 -22.45 -8.93 -6.32
CA GLN A 378 -21.18 -8.46 -6.88
C GLN A 378 -20.06 -9.50 -6.81
N ALA A 379 -20.32 -10.76 -6.42
CA ALA A 379 -19.30 -11.80 -6.26
C ALA A 379 -18.47 -12.06 -7.54
N HIS A 380 -19.08 -11.93 -8.71
CA HIS A 380 -18.39 -12.06 -10.00
C HIS A 380 -17.22 -11.05 -10.12
N ARG A 381 -17.40 -9.82 -9.64
CA ARG A 381 -16.38 -8.76 -9.61
C ARG A 381 -15.19 -9.16 -8.76
N LEU A 382 -15.45 -9.67 -7.56
CA LEU A 382 -14.41 -10.18 -6.67
C LEU A 382 -13.66 -11.38 -7.28
N LEU A 383 -14.36 -12.30 -7.94
CA LEU A 383 -13.72 -13.42 -8.63
C LEU A 383 -12.75 -12.93 -9.73
N ASN A 384 -13.14 -11.90 -10.49
CA ASN A 384 -12.26 -11.27 -11.48
C ASN A 384 -11.02 -10.64 -10.82
N VAL A 385 -11.21 -9.88 -9.73
CA VAL A 385 -10.10 -9.28 -8.97
C VAL A 385 -9.15 -10.36 -8.43
N ILE A 386 -9.67 -11.46 -7.88
CA ILE A 386 -8.82 -12.55 -7.37
C ILE A 386 -8.06 -13.24 -8.50
N SER A 387 -8.70 -13.45 -9.66
CA SER A 387 -8.02 -14.02 -10.83
C SER A 387 -6.88 -13.15 -11.33
N ILE A 388 -7.07 -11.83 -11.38
CA ILE A 388 -6.02 -10.87 -11.72
C ILE A 388 -4.91 -10.88 -10.67
N TYR A 389 -5.27 -10.92 -9.39
CA TYR A 389 -4.31 -11.00 -8.29
C TYR A 389 -3.39 -12.23 -8.40
N GLN A 390 -3.88 -13.37 -8.88
CA GLN A 390 -3.04 -14.56 -9.08
C GLN A 390 -1.91 -14.35 -10.10
N GLN A 391 -2.02 -13.33 -10.97
CA GLN A 391 -0.97 -12.96 -11.93
C GLN A 391 0.06 -11.98 -11.34
N CYS A 392 -0.21 -11.42 -10.14
CA CYS A 392 0.65 -10.48 -9.43
C CYS A 392 1.75 -11.23 -8.68
N ILE A 393 2.65 -11.87 -9.43
CA ILE A 393 3.79 -12.65 -8.91
C ILE A 393 5.12 -12.08 -9.40
N PRO A 394 6.26 -12.40 -8.77
CA PRO A 394 7.56 -12.07 -9.31
C PRO A 394 7.76 -12.61 -10.74
N CYS A 395 8.40 -11.81 -11.58
CA CYS A 395 8.81 -12.17 -12.93
C CYS A 395 9.74 -13.40 -12.94
N ASN A 396 9.61 -14.22 -13.98
CA ASN A 396 10.62 -15.24 -14.30
C ASN A 396 11.92 -14.58 -14.83
N ASN A 397 13.00 -15.34 -15.02
CA ASN A 397 14.28 -14.77 -15.40
C ASN A 397 14.25 -14.03 -16.75
N ASP A 398 13.59 -14.59 -17.78
CA ASP A 398 13.50 -13.95 -19.10
C ASP A 398 12.78 -12.59 -19.05
N THR A 399 11.72 -12.48 -18.23
CA THR A 399 10.97 -11.22 -18.09
C THR A 399 11.67 -10.21 -17.19
N LYS A 400 12.62 -10.62 -16.33
CA LYS A 400 13.39 -9.69 -15.48
C LYS A 400 14.29 -8.77 -16.30
N ASP A 401 14.96 -9.28 -17.34
CA ASP A 401 15.86 -8.48 -18.16
C ASP A 401 15.08 -7.41 -18.94
N MET A 402 13.94 -7.81 -19.51
CA MET A 402 12.99 -6.90 -20.15
C MET A 402 12.43 -5.87 -19.15
N LEU A 403 12.10 -6.29 -17.93
CA LEU A 403 11.64 -5.37 -16.91
C LEU A 403 12.74 -4.35 -16.58
N HIS A 404 13.96 -4.80 -16.34
CA HIS A 404 15.10 -3.95 -15.98
C HIS A 404 15.40 -2.89 -17.03
N SER A 405 15.34 -3.22 -18.32
CA SER A 405 15.56 -2.25 -19.40
C SER A 405 14.46 -1.19 -19.52
N ARG A 406 13.25 -1.48 -19.03
CA ARG A 406 12.09 -0.58 -19.08
C ARG A 406 11.91 0.33 -17.87
N LYS A 407 12.60 0.04 -16.75
CA LYS A 407 12.39 0.77 -15.48
C LYS A 407 12.77 2.24 -15.58
N ARG A 408 12.05 3.08 -14.84
CA ARG A 408 12.39 4.50 -14.67
C ARG A 408 12.45 4.85 -13.20
N LYS A 409 13.49 5.60 -12.81
CA LYS A 409 13.63 6.08 -11.43
C LYS A 409 12.37 6.83 -10.99
N THR A 410 11.94 6.57 -9.76
CA THR A 410 10.89 7.35 -9.10
C THR A 410 11.55 8.54 -8.41
N TYR A 411 11.02 9.73 -8.63
CA TYR A 411 11.47 10.95 -7.95
C TYR A 411 10.46 11.33 -6.88
N ASP A 412 10.92 11.99 -5.81
CA ASP A 412 10.06 12.49 -4.74
C ASP A 412 9.32 13.76 -5.18
N ILE A 413 8.41 13.59 -6.14
CA ILE A 413 7.63 14.68 -6.74
C ILE A 413 6.64 15.26 -5.74
N GLU A 414 6.13 14.43 -4.82
CA GLU A 414 5.18 14.86 -3.79
C GLU A 414 5.75 15.94 -2.87
N ASN A 415 7.00 15.78 -2.42
CA ASN A 415 7.64 16.76 -1.56
C ASN A 415 8.27 17.92 -2.32
N THR A 416 8.56 17.74 -3.61
CA THR A 416 9.32 18.71 -4.41
C THR A 416 8.42 19.71 -5.15
N VAL A 417 7.28 19.27 -5.68
CA VAL A 417 6.49 20.05 -6.66
C VAL A 417 5.04 20.28 -6.24
N VAL A 418 4.50 19.43 -5.37
CA VAL A 418 3.07 19.50 -5.01
C VAL A 418 2.86 20.45 -3.83
N LEU A 419 2.01 21.45 -4.00
CA LEU A 419 1.54 22.29 -2.91
C LEU A 419 0.73 21.47 -1.91
N LYS A 420 1.13 21.55 -0.65
CA LYS A 420 0.43 20.92 0.49
C LYS A 420 -0.81 21.71 0.95
N THR A 421 -1.16 22.78 0.24
CA THR A 421 -2.37 23.57 0.50
C THR A 421 -3.62 22.74 0.26
N ARG A 422 -4.66 22.94 1.08
CA ARG A 422 -5.90 22.16 1.02
C ARG A 422 -7.08 23.03 0.60
N ASN A 423 -7.85 22.60 -0.38
CA ASN A 423 -9.08 23.29 -0.75
C ASN A 423 -10.14 22.31 -1.26
N ARG A 424 -11.22 22.13 -0.49
CA ARG A 424 -12.33 21.23 -0.80
C ARG A 424 -13.08 21.59 -2.10
N LYS A 425 -13.02 22.85 -2.54
CA LYS A 425 -13.67 23.32 -3.77
C LYS A 425 -12.91 22.94 -5.04
N ARG A 426 -11.65 22.51 -4.94
CA ARG A 426 -10.85 22.10 -6.11
C ARG A 426 -11.50 20.94 -6.85
N PRO A 427 -11.43 20.91 -8.20
CA PRO A 427 -11.82 19.74 -8.98
C PRO A 427 -10.92 18.55 -8.60
N SER A 428 -11.47 17.33 -8.70
CA SER A 428 -10.76 16.12 -8.32
C SER A 428 -11.31 14.91 -9.08
N ILE A 429 -10.41 14.12 -9.65
CA ILE A 429 -10.73 12.88 -10.36
C ILE A 429 -10.94 11.69 -9.40
N THR A 430 -10.70 11.89 -8.09
CA THR A 430 -10.95 10.91 -7.04
C THR A 430 -12.30 11.09 -6.37
N THR A 431 -13.04 12.16 -6.72
CA THR A 431 -14.39 12.38 -6.22
C THR A 431 -15.37 11.49 -6.96
N TYR A 432 -15.84 10.43 -6.31
CA TYR A 432 -16.96 9.63 -6.81
C TYR A 432 -18.25 10.23 -6.26
N ARG A 433 -19.05 10.88 -7.12
CA ARG A 433 -20.43 11.22 -6.75
C ARG A 433 -21.23 9.92 -6.75
N HIS A 434 -21.95 9.64 -5.66
CA HIS A 434 -23.01 8.64 -5.67
C HIS A 434 -23.98 9.02 -6.80
N GLN A 435 -24.05 8.19 -7.83
CA GLN A 435 -25.14 8.21 -8.80
C GLN A 435 -26.08 7.08 -8.46
#